data_AF-A0AB74U554-F1
#
_entry.id   AF-A0AB74U554-F1
#
_cell.length_a   1.000
_cell.length_b   1.000
_cell.length_c   1.000
_cell.angle_alpha   90.00
_cell.angle_beta   90.00
_cell.angle_gamma   90.00
#
_symmetry.space_group_name_H-M   'P 1'
#
loop_
_entity.id
_entity.type
_entity.pdbx_description
1 polymer ?
#
loop_
_entity_poly.entity_id
_entity_poly.type
_entity_poly.pdbx_seq_one_letter_code
_entity_poly.pdbx_strand_id
1 'polypeptide(L)'
;MSLTDIAKYKSDEPNDVIRNWLRGKDTIEFLGLWEILNNPNFKRVEFDGFKMQAGSNAFTLSPKKWIESTNAIGIVSKSGRYGGTYAHSDIAMEFASWISAEFKLYIIQDYKRLKLDENSKLSLNWNLHREISKINYKIHTDVIKEYLLEDLTDAQLAFKYASEADMLNVSLFNKRAKEWREENPDLKGNMRYYASLEELLVLANMESYNAILIEKGMNQKERMIELRHLARKQLMSLEKINDKGIKKLN
;
A
#
# COMPACT_ATOMS: atom_id res chain seq x y z
N MET A 1 11.84 -16.81 -19.60
CA MET A 1 10.89 -17.94 -19.71
C MET A 1 10.77 -18.37 -21.17
N SER A 2 10.54 -19.65 -21.48
CA SER A 2 10.47 -20.15 -22.87
C SER A 2 9.04 -20.05 -23.42
N LEU A 3 8.81 -19.15 -24.40
CA LEU A 3 7.53 -19.05 -25.10
C LEU A 3 7.27 -20.28 -25.95
N THR A 4 8.33 -20.83 -26.56
CA THR A 4 8.23 -22.04 -27.37
C THR A 4 7.71 -23.22 -26.55
N ASP A 5 8.17 -23.38 -25.31
CA ASP A 5 7.69 -24.48 -24.47
C ASP A 5 6.26 -24.24 -23.97
N ILE A 6 5.87 -22.99 -23.68
CA ILE A 6 4.47 -22.63 -23.37
C ILE A 6 3.56 -22.97 -24.55
N ALA A 7 3.97 -22.63 -25.78
CA ALA A 7 3.19 -22.88 -26.99
C ALA A 7 3.01 -24.38 -27.29
N LYS A 8 4.01 -25.21 -26.99
CA LYS A 8 3.95 -26.68 -27.18
C LYS A 8 2.82 -27.35 -26.38
N TYR A 9 2.38 -26.76 -25.27
CA TYR A 9 1.24 -27.30 -24.51
C TYR A 9 -0.11 -27.16 -25.26
N LYS A 10 -0.16 -26.34 -26.30
CA LYS A 10 -1.42 -26.01 -27.02
C LYS A 10 -1.36 -26.31 -28.51
N SER A 11 -0.18 -26.50 -29.10
CA SER A 11 -0.01 -26.73 -30.54
C SER A 11 1.28 -27.49 -30.83
N ASP A 12 1.24 -28.33 -31.87
CA ASP A 12 2.42 -29.01 -32.43
C ASP A 12 3.32 -28.07 -33.25
N GLU A 13 2.83 -26.87 -33.58
CA GLU A 13 3.54 -25.83 -34.34
C GLU A 13 3.80 -24.57 -33.48
N PRO A 14 4.67 -24.64 -32.45
CA PRO A 14 4.84 -23.58 -31.46
C PRO A 14 5.41 -22.27 -32.04
N ASN A 15 6.22 -22.36 -33.10
CA ASN A 15 6.78 -21.17 -33.75
C ASN A 15 5.72 -20.35 -34.48
N ASP A 16 4.73 -21.01 -35.08
CA ASP A 16 3.65 -20.32 -35.79
C ASP A 16 2.63 -19.73 -34.82
N VAL A 17 2.41 -20.37 -33.66
CA VAL A 17 1.64 -19.76 -32.57
C VAL A 17 2.26 -18.44 -32.12
N ILE A 18 3.59 -18.41 -31.91
CA ILE A 18 4.28 -17.19 -31.49
C ILE A 18 4.22 -16.11 -32.58
N ARG A 19 4.36 -16.49 -33.87
CA ARG A 19 4.19 -15.55 -34.98
C ARG A 19 2.77 -14.99 -35.04
N ASN A 20 1.75 -15.83 -34.83
CA ASN A 20 0.35 -15.41 -34.80
C ASN A 20 0.05 -14.46 -33.66
N TRP A 21 0.60 -14.71 -32.48
CA TRP A 21 0.51 -13.79 -31.35
C TRP A 21 1.13 -12.42 -31.69
N LEU A 22 2.33 -12.39 -32.29
CA LEU A 22 2.99 -11.15 -32.73
C LEU A 22 2.27 -10.40 -33.87
N ARG A 23 1.19 -10.94 -34.46
CA ARG A 23 0.37 -10.20 -35.43
C ARG A 23 -0.69 -9.33 -34.76
N GLY A 24 -1.03 -9.64 -33.51
CA GLY A 24 -2.05 -8.93 -32.75
C GLY A 24 -1.67 -7.48 -32.48
N LYS A 25 -2.61 -6.56 -32.72
CA LYS A 25 -2.39 -5.13 -32.43
C LYS A 25 -2.12 -4.91 -30.94
N ASP A 26 -2.96 -5.48 -30.08
CA ASP A 26 -2.83 -5.39 -28.63
C ASP A 26 -1.49 -5.96 -28.14
N THR A 27 -1.03 -7.06 -28.74
CA THR A 27 0.27 -7.67 -28.46
C THR A 27 1.42 -6.72 -28.81
N ILE A 28 1.40 -6.12 -30.00
CA ILE A 28 2.44 -5.16 -30.41
C ILE A 28 2.44 -3.93 -29.49
N GLU A 29 1.26 -3.42 -29.13
CA GLU A 29 1.15 -2.30 -28.19
C GLU A 29 1.70 -2.65 -26.81
N PHE A 30 1.37 -3.83 -26.27
CA PHE A 30 1.88 -4.32 -25.00
C PHE A 30 3.40 -4.47 -25.03
N LEU A 31 3.95 -5.13 -26.06
CA LEU A 31 5.41 -5.32 -26.19
C LEU A 31 6.13 -3.98 -26.31
N GLY A 32 5.61 -3.06 -27.13
CA GLY A 32 6.17 -1.72 -27.27
C GLY A 32 6.17 -0.93 -25.96
N LEU A 33 5.07 -0.99 -25.20
CA LEU A 33 4.99 -0.35 -23.89
C LEU A 33 6.02 -0.94 -22.92
N TRP A 34 6.12 -2.27 -22.85
CA TRP A 34 7.08 -2.92 -21.98
C TRP A 34 8.52 -2.52 -22.33
N GLU A 35 8.87 -2.48 -23.62
CA GLU A 35 10.20 -2.05 -24.06
C GLU A 35 10.44 -0.56 -23.77
N ILE A 36 9.47 0.33 -23.99
CA ILE A 36 9.62 1.77 -23.69
C ILE A 36 9.96 2.01 -22.21
N LEU A 37 9.38 1.22 -21.31
CA LEU A 37 9.60 1.35 -19.87
C LEU A 37 10.92 0.73 -19.40
N ASN A 38 11.38 -0.33 -20.06
CA ASN A 38 12.47 -1.18 -19.55
C ASN A 38 13.75 -1.17 -20.42
N ASN A 39 13.70 -0.58 -21.61
CA ASN A 39 14.79 -0.60 -22.59
C ASN A 39 15.12 0.81 -23.12
N PRO A 40 16.16 1.46 -22.57
CA PRO A 40 16.58 2.79 -23.01
C PRO A 40 16.99 2.86 -24.49
N ASN A 41 17.41 1.74 -25.09
CA ASN A 41 17.90 1.67 -26.47
C ASN A 41 16.82 1.21 -27.46
N PHE A 42 15.54 1.18 -27.04
CA PHE A 42 14.43 0.77 -27.88
C PHE A 42 14.16 1.79 -29.00
N LYS A 43 14.07 1.30 -30.23
CA LYS A 43 13.86 2.12 -31.41
C LYS A 43 12.37 2.37 -31.65
N ARG A 44 11.90 3.52 -31.13
CA ARG A 44 10.47 3.89 -31.13
C ARG A 44 9.89 4.14 -32.53
N VAL A 45 10.67 4.67 -33.46
CA VAL A 45 10.21 4.99 -34.82
C VAL A 45 9.88 3.72 -35.60
N GLU A 46 10.76 2.72 -35.51
CA GLU A 46 10.60 1.40 -36.13
C GLU A 46 9.44 0.63 -35.48
N PHE A 47 9.28 0.77 -34.16
CA PHE A 47 8.11 0.28 -33.45
C PHE A 47 6.80 0.90 -33.97
N ASP A 48 6.73 2.23 -34.14
CA ASP A 48 5.52 2.89 -34.64
C ASP A 48 5.12 2.35 -36.02
N GLY A 49 6.10 2.05 -36.88
CA GLY A 49 5.88 1.37 -38.16
C GLY A 49 5.22 0.01 -38.01
N PHE A 50 5.66 -0.82 -37.05
CA PHE A 50 5.00 -2.11 -36.76
C PHE A 50 3.62 -1.92 -36.16
N LYS A 51 3.45 -0.98 -35.23
CA LYS A 51 2.16 -0.69 -34.57
C LYS A 51 1.09 -0.26 -35.59
N MET A 52 1.47 0.53 -36.60
CA MET A 52 0.54 0.95 -37.66
C MET A 52 0.10 -0.21 -38.57
N GLN A 53 0.97 -1.20 -38.80
CA GLN A 53 0.68 -2.33 -39.67
C GLN A 53 -0.01 -3.50 -38.95
N ALA A 54 0.16 -3.58 -37.63
CA ALA A 54 -0.36 -4.65 -36.79
C ALA A 54 -1.89 -4.80 -36.91
N GLY A 55 -2.36 -6.04 -36.86
CA GLY A 55 -3.77 -6.38 -37.05
C GLY A 55 -4.25 -6.46 -38.51
N SER A 56 -3.45 -6.05 -39.50
CA SER A 56 -3.78 -6.29 -40.91
C SER A 56 -3.53 -7.74 -41.32
N ASN A 57 -4.34 -8.27 -42.26
CA ASN A 57 -4.20 -9.66 -42.71
C ASN A 57 -2.83 -9.95 -43.36
N ALA A 58 -2.24 -8.95 -44.02
CA ALA A 58 -0.92 -9.07 -44.65
C ALA A 58 0.24 -8.90 -43.66
N PHE A 59 -0.02 -8.41 -42.44
CA PHE A 59 1.04 -8.20 -41.45
C PHE A 59 1.56 -9.53 -40.92
N THR A 60 2.88 -9.66 -40.97
CA THR A 60 3.62 -10.78 -40.40
C THR A 60 4.87 -10.26 -39.71
N LEU A 61 5.12 -10.78 -38.50
CA LEU A 61 6.27 -10.41 -37.69
C LEU A 61 6.84 -11.66 -37.03
N SER A 62 8.16 -11.85 -37.16
CA SER A 62 8.88 -12.90 -36.43
C SER A 62 9.56 -12.31 -35.20
N PRO A 63 9.79 -13.09 -34.14
CA PRO A 63 10.55 -12.63 -32.97
C PRO A 63 11.91 -12.04 -33.36
N LYS A 64 12.62 -12.68 -34.30
CA LYS A 64 13.91 -12.19 -34.80
C LYS A 64 13.80 -10.84 -35.49
N LYS A 65 12.81 -10.65 -36.38
CA LYS A 65 12.58 -9.37 -37.06
C LYS A 65 12.22 -8.26 -36.08
N TRP A 66 11.39 -8.55 -35.08
CA TRP A 66 11.08 -7.61 -33.99
C TRP A 66 12.36 -7.15 -33.30
N ILE A 67 13.16 -8.08 -32.77
CA ILE A 67 14.41 -7.80 -32.06
C ILE A 67 15.38 -6.96 -32.91
N GLU A 68 15.67 -7.40 -34.13
CA GLU A 68 16.65 -6.74 -35.00
C GLU A 68 16.21 -5.33 -35.42
N SER A 69 14.91 -5.13 -35.63
CA SER A 69 14.37 -3.86 -36.12
C SER A 69 14.18 -2.84 -34.99
N THR A 70 13.76 -3.27 -33.80
CA THR A 70 13.44 -2.37 -32.68
C THR A 70 14.49 -2.33 -31.58
N ASN A 71 15.51 -3.19 -31.64
CA ASN A 71 16.47 -3.41 -30.56
C ASN A 71 15.81 -3.86 -29.25
N ALA A 72 14.71 -4.63 -29.36
CA ALA A 72 13.97 -5.17 -28.23
C ALA A 72 14.83 -6.14 -27.39
N ILE A 73 14.70 -6.05 -26.06
CA ILE A 73 15.41 -6.91 -25.10
C ILE A 73 14.48 -7.90 -24.39
N GLY A 74 13.18 -7.65 -24.43
CA GLY A 74 12.15 -8.43 -23.74
C GLY A 74 11.87 -9.78 -24.38
N ILE A 75 12.27 -9.97 -25.65
CA ILE A 75 12.19 -11.24 -26.38
C ILE A 75 13.59 -11.62 -26.89
N VAL A 76 13.95 -12.89 -26.78
CA VAL A 76 15.21 -13.45 -27.27
C VAL A 76 14.91 -14.68 -28.12
N SER A 77 15.41 -14.71 -29.36
CA SER A 77 15.26 -15.85 -30.26
C SER A 77 16.60 -16.52 -30.51
N LYS A 78 16.72 -17.82 -30.21
CA LYS A 78 17.93 -18.62 -30.40
C LYS A 78 17.67 -19.76 -31.39
N SER A 79 18.62 -20.03 -32.28
CA SER A 79 18.60 -21.19 -33.18
C SER A 79 19.42 -22.35 -32.60
N GLY A 80 19.18 -23.58 -33.08
CA GLY A 80 19.96 -24.77 -32.73
C GLY A 80 19.19 -25.79 -31.86
N ARG A 81 19.89 -26.84 -31.40
CA ARG A 81 19.32 -28.00 -30.67
C ARG A 81 18.61 -27.64 -29.36
N TYR A 82 19.01 -26.52 -28.74
CA TYR A 82 18.36 -25.92 -27.56
C TYR A 82 17.79 -24.52 -27.88
N GLY A 83 17.50 -24.29 -29.16
CA GLY A 83 16.91 -23.07 -29.67
C GLY A 83 15.45 -22.92 -29.24
N GLY A 84 14.90 -21.74 -29.50
CA GLY A 84 13.55 -21.37 -29.09
C GLY A 84 13.42 -19.86 -28.94
N THR A 85 12.18 -19.42 -28.69
CA THR A 85 11.89 -18.04 -28.35
C THR A 85 11.64 -17.96 -26.85
N TYR A 86 12.38 -17.07 -26.20
CA TYR A 86 12.33 -16.79 -24.78
C TYR A 86 11.88 -15.36 -24.59
N ALA A 87 11.27 -15.06 -23.45
CA ALA A 87 10.89 -13.70 -23.09
C ALA A 87 11.08 -13.43 -21.60
N HIS A 88 11.06 -12.14 -21.24
CA HIS A 88 10.91 -11.68 -19.86
C HIS A 88 9.64 -12.28 -19.22
N SER A 89 9.60 -12.35 -17.88
CA SER A 89 8.48 -12.96 -17.15
C SER A 89 7.14 -12.35 -17.53
N ASP A 90 7.06 -11.02 -17.59
CA ASP A 90 5.80 -10.30 -17.82
C ASP A 90 5.28 -10.55 -19.24
N ILE A 91 6.19 -10.54 -20.21
CA ILE A 91 5.88 -10.82 -21.62
C ILE A 91 5.43 -12.28 -21.79
N ALA A 92 6.09 -13.21 -21.10
CA ALA A 92 5.69 -14.61 -21.13
C ALA A 92 4.35 -14.86 -20.42
N MET A 93 4.04 -14.11 -19.35
CA MET A 93 2.72 -14.15 -18.71
C MET A 93 1.62 -13.58 -19.61
N GLU A 94 1.89 -12.51 -20.35
CA GLU A 94 0.96 -11.99 -21.37
C GLU A 94 0.72 -13.07 -22.44
N PHE A 95 1.78 -13.66 -22.99
CA PHE A 95 1.65 -14.72 -24.00
C PHE A 95 0.85 -15.92 -23.47
N ALA A 96 1.12 -16.36 -22.24
CA ALA A 96 0.38 -17.44 -21.59
C ALA A 96 -1.10 -17.07 -21.37
N SER A 97 -1.40 -15.80 -21.08
CA SER A 97 -2.78 -15.29 -20.95
C SER A 97 -3.50 -15.19 -22.30
N TRP A 98 -2.76 -14.88 -23.36
CA TRP A 98 -3.28 -14.86 -24.72
C TRP A 98 -3.65 -16.26 -25.20
N ILE A 99 -2.79 -17.26 -24.95
CA ILE A 99 -2.98 -18.64 -25.43
C ILE A 99 -3.93 -19.47 -24.56
N SER A 100 -4.14 -19.10 -23.29
CA SER A 100 -4.96 -19.86 -22.33
C SER A 100 -5.93 -18.96 -21.58
N ALA A 101 -7.22 -19.10 -21.89
CA ALA A 101 -8.30 -18.42 -21.18
C ALA A 101 -8.35 -18.80 -19.69
N GLU A 102 -8.02 -20.06 -19.37
CA GLU A 102 -7.93 -20.55 -17.99
C GLU A 102 -6.83 -19.82 -17.20
N PHE A 103 -5.63 -19.71 -17.77
CA PHE A 103 -4.52 -18.99 -17.16
C PHE A 103 -4.85 -17.50 -16.97
N LYS A 104 -5.47 -16.88 -17.98
CA LYS A 104 -5.95 -15.50 -17.90
C LYS A 104 -6.96 -15.31 -16.76
N LEU A 105 -7.91 -16.24 -16.59
CA LEU A 105 -8.86 -16.20 -15.49
C LEU A 105 -8.17 -16.35 -14.12
N TYR A 106 -7.18 -17.23 -14.02
CA TYR A 106 -6.40 -17.38 -12.78
C TYR A 106 -5.65 -16.12 -12.40
N ILE A 107 -5.02 -15.41 -13.34
CA ILE A 107 -4.38 -14.12 -13.04
C ILE A 107 -5.40 -13.11 -12.50
N ILE A 108 -6.59 -13.02 -13.11
CA ILE A 108 -7.65 -12.10 -12.64
C ILE A 108 -8.11 -12.48 -11.23
N GLN A 109 -8.30 -13.77 -10.95
CA GLN A 109 -8.70 -14.25 -9.63
C GLN A 109 -7.61 -13.99 -8.59
N ASP A 110 -6.35 -14.23 -8.92
CA ASP A 110 -5.23 -14.04 -8.00
C ASP A 110 -5.04 -12.55 -7.66
N TYR A 111 -5.17 -11.67 -8.66
CA TYR A 111 -5.19 -10.22 -8.42
C TYR A 111 -6.33 -9.80 -7.47
N LYS A 112 -7.55 -10.31 -7.69
CA LYS A 112 -8.69 -10.04 -6.79
C LYS A 112 -8.43 -10.54 -5.38
N ARG A 113 -7.88 -11.75 -5.24
CA ARG A 113 -7.51 -12.35 -3.95
C ARG A 113 -6.48 -11.48 -3.22
N LEU A 114 -5.42 -11.06 -3.90
CA LEU A 114 -4.40 -10.19 -3.33
C LEU A 114 -4.99 -8.85 -2.86
N LYS A 115 -5.90 -8.25 -3.64
CA LYS A 115 -6.59 -7.01 -3.25
C LYS A 115 -7.49 -7.19 -2.02
N LEU A 116 -8.19 -8.32 -1.92
CA LEU A 116 -9.00 -8.64 -0.75
C LEU A 116 -8.13 -8.87 0.50
N ASP A 117 -7.00 -9.56 0.35
CA ASP A 117 -6.06 -9.81 1.45
C ASP A 117 -5.37 -8.53 1.93
N GLU A 118 -5.04 -7.59 1.03
CA GLU A 118 -4.54 -6.26 1.42
C GLU A 118 -5.59 -5.50 2.24
N ASN A 119 -6.84 -5.46 1.77
CA ASN A 119 -7.93 -4.79 2.47
C ASN A 119 -8.28 -5.45 3.82
N SER A 120 -8.20 -6.78 3.91
CA SER A 120 -8.46 -7.50 5.16
C SER A 120 -7.36 -7.24 6.19
N LYS A 121 -6.08 -7.21 5.80
CA LYS A 121 -4.97 -6.84 6.68
C LYS A 121 -5.09 -5.40 7.18
N LEU A 122 -5.44 -4.45 6.29
CA LEU A 122 -5.66 -3.06 6.66
C LEU A 122 -6.81 -2.92 7.68
N SER A 123 -7.92 -3.62 7.45
CA SER A 123 -9.07 -3.57 8.38
C SER A 123 -8.78 -4.28 9.72
N LEU A 124 -8.01 -5.37 9.72
CA LEU A 124 -7.61 -6.07 10.95
C LEU A 124 -6.70 -5.21 11.83
N ASN A 125 -5.68 -4.58 11.24
CA ASN A 125 -4.82 -3.63 11.97
C ASN A 125 -5.64 -2.48 12.53
N TRP A 126 -6.54 -1.91 11.72
CA TRP A 126 -7.41 -0.82 12.14
C TRP A 126 -8.35 -1.22 13.30
N ASN A 127 -8.90 -2.42 13.27
CA ASN A 127 -9.71 -2.96 14.36
C ASN A 127 -8.87 -3.18 15.62
N LEU A 128 -7.66 -3.72 15.49
CA LEU A 128 -6.75 -3.94 16.63
C LEU A 128 -6.41 -2.63 17.34
N HIS A 129 -6.09 -1.58 16.59
CA HIS A 129 -5.81 -0.26 17.16
C HIS A 129 -7.00 0.32 17.91
N ARG A 130 -8.22 0.19 17.35
CA ARG A 130 -9.45 0.65 18.02
C ARG A 130 -9.73 -0.09 19.32
N GLU A 131 -9.54 -1.40 19.35
CA GLU A 131 -9.73 -2.18 20.57
C GLU A 131 -8.68 -1.82 21.64
N ILE A 132 -7.41 -1.62 21.25
CA ILE A 132 -6.37 -1.12 22.17
C ILE A 132 -6.73 0.27 22.72
N SER A 133 -7.18 1.21 21.88
CA SER A 133 -7.61 2.54 22.34
C SER A 133 -8.78 2.48 23.33
N LYS A 134 -9.77 1.60 23.12
CA LYS A 134 -10.90 1.43 24.06
C LYS A 134 -10.45 0.91 25.42
N ILE A 135 -9.57 -0.10 25.43
CA ILE A 135 -9.02 -0.67 26.66
C ILE A 135 -8.23 0.41 27.44
N ASN A 136 -7.40 1.18 26.74
CA ASN A 136 -6.58 2.22 27.38
C ASN A 136 -7.41 3.37 27.94
N TYR A 137 -8.44 3.82 27.22
CA TYR A 137 -9.37 4.83 27.71
C TYR A 137 -10.09 4.37 29.00
N LYS A 138 -10.48 3.09 29.07
CA LYS A 138 -11.12 2.50 30.24
C LYS A 138 -10.20 2.50 31.45
N ILE A 139 -8.97 2.02 31.28
CA ILE A 139 -7.93 2.01 32.33
C ILE A 139 -7.66 3.43 32.85
N HIS A 140 -7.49 4.40 31.93
CA HIS A 140 -7.21 5.79 32.28
C HIS A 140 -8.37 6.44 33.06
N THR A 141 -9.60 6.22 32.62
CA THR A 141 -10.79 6.76 33.29
C THR A 141 -10.96 6.17 34.68
N ASP A 142 -10.68 4.88 34.85
CA ASP A 142 -10.79 4.19 36.14
C ASP A 142 -9.73 4.69 37.14
N VAL A 143 -8.49 4.94 36.71
CA VAL A 143 -7.44 5.53 37.56
C VAL A 143 -7.73 6.98 37.94
N ILE A 144 -8.31 7.78 37.02
CA ILE A 144 -8.78 9.12 37.40
C ILE A 144 -9.79 9.02 38.54
N LYS A 145 -10.75 8.09 38.44
CA LYS A 145 -11.76 7.90 39.48
C LYS A 145 -11.18 7.53 40.83
N GLU A 146 -10.19 6.66 40.85
CA GLU A 146 -9.63 6.11 42.08
C GLU A 146 -8.68 7.08 42.81
N TYR A 147 -7.86 7.83 42.07
CA TYR A 147 -6.75 8.59 42.68
C TYR A 147 -6.89 10.11 42.62
N LEU A 148 -7.77 10.64 41.76
CA LEU A 148 -7.93 12.09 41.58
C LEU A 148 -9.25 12.63 42.14
N LEU A 149 -10.16 11.76 42.57
CA LEU A 149 -11.51 12.12 42.96
C LEU A 149 -11.77 11.72 44.42
N GLU A 150 -11.35 12.58 45.35
CA GLU A 150 -11.89 12.61 46.71
C GLU A 150 -12.74 13.88 46.87
N ASP A 151 -13.98 13.71 47.35
CA ASP A 151 -14.90 14.78 47.77
C ASP A 151 -15.13 15.96 46.80
N LEU A 152 -15.39 15.67 45.52
CA LEU A 152 -15.74 16.67 44.50
C LEU A 152 -17.23 16.62 44.12
N THR A 153 -17.84 17.79 43.89
CA THR A 153 -19.20 17.88 43.31
C THR A 153 -19.23 17.45 41.85
N ASP A 154 -20.39 17.04 41.32
CA ASP A 154 -20.55 16.62 39.91
C ASP A 154 -20.03 17.64 38.88
N ALA A 155 -20.18 18.94 39.18
CA ALA A 155 -19.67 20.01 38.33
C ALA A 155 -18.13 20.07 38.35
N GLN A 156 -17.52 19.93 39.53
CA GLN A 156 -16.05 19.91 39.66
C GLN A 156 -15.45 18.63 39.06
N LEU A 157 -16.17 17.50 39.17
CA LEU A 157 -15.83 16.24 38.52
C LEU A 157 -15.76 16.41 37.00
N ALA A 158 -16.82 16.94 36.38
CA ALA A 158 -16.86 17.18 34.94
C ALA A 158 -15.71 18.10 34.46
N PHE A 159 -15.41 19.15 35.22
CA PHE A 159 -14.30 20.05 34.92
C PHE A 159 -12.94 19.35 35.00
N LYS A 160 -12.73 18.52 36.03
CA LYS A 160 -11.49 17.75 36.21
C LYS A 160 -11.26 16.77 35.06
N TYR A 161 -12.30 16.03 34.66
CA TYR A 161 -12.22 15.13 33.50
C TYR A 161 -11.90 15.88 32.20
N ALA A 162 -12.57 17.01 31.95
CA ALA A 162 -12.30 17.83 30.77
C ALA A 162 -10.85 18.35 30.76
N SER A 163 -10.33 18.78 31.92
CA SER A 163 -8.95 19.24 32.07
C SER A 163 -7.93 18.13 31.80
N GLU A 164 -8.13 16.93 32.31
CA GLU A 164 -7.24 15.78 32.04
C GLU A 164 -7.29 15.36 30.57
N ALA A 165 -8.47 15.37 29.94
CA ALA A 165 -8.62 15.05 28.53
C ALA A 165 -7.94 16.10 27.63
N ASP A 166 -8.09 17.39 27.96
CA ASP A 166 -7.43 18.47 27.22
C ASP A 166 -5.91 18.45 27.38
N MET A 167 -5.36 18.04 28.53
CA MET A 167 -3.92 17.84 28.68
C MET A 167 -3.39 16.81 27.67
N LEU A 168 -4.08 15.68 27.49
CA LEU A 168 -3.71 14.67 26.50
C LEU A 168 -3.80 15.22 25.07
N ASN A 169 -4.89 15.95 24.76
CA ASN A 169 -5.09 16.55 23.44
C ASN A 169 -3.99 17.58 23.12
N VAL A 170 -3.64 18.45 24.08
CA VAL A 170 -2.56 19.44 23.92
C VAL A 170 -1.19 18.78 23.79
N SER A 171 -0.96 17.68 24.53
CA SER A 171 0.31 16.97 24.49
C SER A 171 0.57 16.28 23.14
N LEU A 172 -0.50 15.83 22.46
CA LEU A 172 -0.41 15.15 21.16
C LEU A 172 -0.65 16.09 19.97
N PHE A 173 -1.79 16.78 19.95
CA PHE A 173 -2.28 17.56 18.80
C PHE A 173 -1.99 19.06 18.93
N ASN A 174 -1.40 19.49 20.06
CA ASN A 174 -1.10 20.90 20.35
C ASN A 174 -2.34 21.82 20.38
N LYS A 175 -3.52 21.26 20.66
CA LYS A 175 -4.80 21.97 20.71
C LYS A 175 -5.72 21.41 21.80
N ARG A 176 -6.53 22.29 22.40
CA ARG A 176 -7.66 21.90 23.26
C ARG A 176 -8.88 21.52 22.42
N ALA A 177 -9.80 20.76 23.00
CA ALA A 177 -11.02 20.34 22.30
C ALA A 177 -11.87 21.53 21.81
N LYS A 178 -11.89 22.62 22.58
CA LYS A 178 -12.60 23.86 22.21
C LYS A 178 -11.94 24.55 21.01
N GLU A 179 -10.62 24.74 21.06
CA GLU A 179 -9.83 25.37 19.98
C GLU A 179 -10.01 24.61 18.66
N TRP A 180 -9.99 23.27 18.71
CA TRP A 180 -10.22 22.45 17.52
C TRP A 180 -11.63 22.60 16.94
N ARG A 181 -12.69 22.71 17.78
CA ARG A 181 -14.06 22.93 17.28
C ARG A 181 -14.23 24.29 16.63
N GLU A 182 -13.59 25.32 17.18
CA GLU A 182 -13.64 26.69 16.63
C GLU A 182 -12.98 26.78 15.26
N GLU A 183 -11.89 26.05 15.05
CA GLU A 183 -11.21 25.97 13.74
C GLU A 183 -11.93 25.07 12.72
N ASN A 184 -12.80 24.15 13.18
CA ASN A 184 -13.45 23.15 12.34
C ASN A 184 -14.99 23.18 12.49
N PRO A 185 -15.65 24.32 12.17
CA PRO A 185 -17.09 24.50 12.42
C PRO A 185 -17.97 23.54 11.60
N ASP A 186 -17.49 23.11 10.42
CA ASP A 186 -18.25 22.26 9.49
C ASP A 186 -18.04 20.75 9.73
N LEU A 187 -17.09 20.38 10.60
CA LEU A 187 -16.77 18.97 10.88
C LEU A 187 -17.62 18.44 12.04
N LYS A 188 -18.28 17.29 11.82
CA LYS A 188 -19.06 16.61 12.86
C LYS A 188 -18.15 15.75 13.74
N GLY A 189 -18.19 15.98 15.05
CA GLY A 189 -17.50 15.13 16.04
C GLY A 189 -16.44 15.88 16.85
N ASN A 190 -15.31 15.23 17.09
CA ASN A 190 -14.16 15.76 17.83
C ASN A 190 -12.86 15.43 17.10
N MET A 191 -11.76 16.06 17.51
CA MET A 191 -10.44 15.90 16.89
C MET A 191 -9.96 14.45 16.78
N ARG A 192 -10.32 13.58 17.73
CA ARG A 192 -9.89 12.17 17.72
C ARG A 192 -10.54 11.37 16.59
N TYR A 193 -11.73 11.77 16.11
CA TYR A 193 -12.35 11.14 14.94
C TYR A 193 -11.58 11.40 13.63
N TYR A 194 -10.81 12.48 13.60
CA TYR A 194 -10.03 12.91 12.44
C TYR A 194 -8.53 12.67 12.61
N ALA A 195 -8.13 12.01 13.70
CA ALA A 195 -6.74 11.65 13.96
C ALA A 195 -6.32 10.45 13.10
N SER A 196 -5.04 10.44 12.70
CA SER A 196 -4.39 9.30 12.07
C SER A 196 -4.35 8.08 12.99
N LEU A 197 -4.09 6.90 12.41
CA LEU A 197 -3.97 5.66 13.17
C LEU A 197 -2.79 5.72 14.15
N GLU A 198 -1.69 6.32 13.71
CA GLU A 198 -0.49 6.58 14.49
C GLU A 198 -0.79 7.48 15.68
N GLU A 199 -1.51 8.59 15.46
CA GLU A 199 -1.92 9.48 16.54
C GLU A 199 -2.86 8.80 17.54
N LEU A 200 -3.82 7.98 17.08
CA LEU A 200 -4.71 7.22 17.97
C LEU A 200 -3.95 6.20 18.82
N LEU A 201 -2.93 5.54 18.25
CA LEU A 201 -2.05 4.62 19.00
C LEU A 201 -1.23 5.37 20.05
N VAL A 202 -0.63 6.51 19.68
CA VAL A 202 0.15 7.34 20.60
C VAL A 202 -0.74 7.88 21.72
N LEU A 203 -1.95 8.32 21.39
CA LEU A 203 -2.94 8.77 22.37
C LEU A 203 -3.29 7.66 23.36
N ALA A 204 -3.54 6.45 22.87
CA ALA A 204 -3.82 5.30 23.72
C ALA A 204 -2.66 5.00 24.67
N ASN A 205 -1.41 5.07 24.20
CA ASN A 205 -0.24 4.88 25.05
C ASN A 205 -0.08 6.01 26.09
N MET A 206 -0.38 7.24 25.71
CA MET A 206 -0.38 8.39 26.61
C MET A 206 -1.42 8.25 27.71
N GLU A 207 -2.62 7.74 27.39
CA GLU A 207 -3.67 7.45 28.37
C GLU A 207 -3.19 6.43 29.42
N SER A 208 -2.60 5.31 28.98
CA SER A 208 -2.02 4.30 29.89
C SER A 208 -0.86 4.85 30.72
N TYR A 209 0.03 5.63 30.12
CA TYR A 209 1.16 6.19 30.83
C TYR A 209 0.72 7.25 31.84
N ASN A 210 -0.24 8.10 31.48
CA ASN A 210 -0.80 9.10 32.39
C ASN A 210 -1.44 8.44 33.62
N ALA A 211 -2.10 7.28 33.46
CA ALA A 211 -2.62 6.50 34.58
C ALA A 211 -1.52 6.15 35.60
N ILE A 212 -0.40 5.58 35.12
CA ILE A 212 0.77 5.27 35.96
C ILE A 212 1.35 6.53 36.62
N LEU A 213 1.39 7.66 35.91
CA LEU A 213 1.91 8.90 36.46
C LEU A 213 0.98 9.49 37.54
N ILE A 214 -0.33 9.31 37.40
CA ILE A 214 -1.33 9.65 38.44
C ILE A 214 -1.09 8.80 39.69
N GLU A 215 -0.97 7.48 39.55
CA GLU A 215 -0.71 6.55 40.65
C GLU A 215 0.57 6.91 41.42
N LYS A 216 1.58 7.42 40.72
CA LYS A 216 2.84 7.91 41.32
C LYS A 216 2.72 9.27 42.01
N GLY A 217 1.54 9.88 42.04
CA GLY A 217 1.29 11.18 42.66
C GLY A 217 1.88 12.37 41.89
N MET A 218 2.23 12.21 40.60
CA MET A 218 2.81 13.31 39.82
C MET A 218 1.77 14.36 39.49
N ASN A 219 2.17 15.64 39.61
CA ASN A 219 1.26 16.75 39.34
C ASN A 219 1.02 16.92 37.82
N GLN A 220 -0.12 17.52 37.46
CA GLN A 220 -0.57 17.62 36.07
C GLN A 220 0.45 18.29 35.13
N LYS A 221 1.18 19.30 35.62
CA LYS A 221 2.18 20.03 34.84
C LYS A 221 3.36 19.13 34.46
N GLU A 222 3.89 18.37 35.42
CA GLU A 222 4.96 17.40 35.18
C GLU A 222 4.51 16.29 34.24
N ARG A 223 3.30 15.76 34.46
CA ARG A 223 2.72 14.74 33.57
C ARG A 223 2.61 15.23 32.14
N MET A 224 2.15 16.46 31.92
CA MET A 224 2.04 17.03 30.57
C MET A 224 3.39 17.06 29.83
N ILE A 225 4.49 17.38 30.53
CA ILE A 225 5.84 17.40 29.94
C ILE A 225 6.24 15.98 29.51
N GLU A 226 6.07 15.02 30.41
CA GLU A 226 6.38 13.60 30.16
C GLU A 226 5.55 13.03 29.01
N LEU A 227 4.25 13.33 28.98
CA LEU A 227 3.34 12.89 27.93
C LEU A 227 3.68 13.50 26.56
N ARG A 228 4.09 14.77 26.52
CA ARG A 228 4.55 15.42 25.29
C ARG A 228 5.86 14.82 24.78
N HIS A 229 6.77 14.45 25.69
CA HIS A 229 8.00 13.76 25.33
C HIS A 229 7.72 12.36 24.77
N LEU A 230 6.84 11.59 25.44
CA LEU A 230 6.38 10.29 24.97
C LEU A 230 5.75 10.38 23.57
N ALA A 231 4.83 11.32 23.37
CA ALA A 231 4.13 11.50 22.10
C ALA A 231 5.10 11.73 20.94
N ARG A 232 6.01 12.69 21.10
CA ARG A 232 7.04 12.99 20.09
C ARG A 232 7.94 11.80 19.78
N LYS A 233 8.41 11.11 20.82
CA LYS A 233 9.30 9.95 20.67
C LYS A 233 8.60 8.82 19.90
N GLN A 234 7.33 8.56 20.19
CA GLN A 234 6.56 7.52 19.52
C GLN A 234 6.23 7.90 18.07
N LEU A 235 5.76 9.12 17.81
CA LEU A 235 5.49 9.59 16.44
C LEU A 235 6.75 9.52 15.55
N MET A 236 7.90 10.02 16.02
CA MET A 236 9.16 9.92 15.28
C MET A 236 9.60 8.47 15.03
N SER A 237 9.26 7.55 15.93
CA SER A 237 9.60 6.13 15.76
C SER A 237 8.70 5.46 14.72
N LEU A 238 7.41 5.81 14.72
CA LEU A 238 6.43 5.32 13.74
C LEU A 238 6.74 5.85 12.33
N GLU A 239 7.08 7.12 12.18
CA GLU A 239 7.52 7.71 10.92
C GLU A 239 8.72 6.96 10.32
N LYS A 240 9.74 6.66 11.15
CA LYS A 240 10.92 5.90 10.72
C LYS A 240 10.61 4.46 10.28
N ILE A 241 9.58 3.84 10.86
CA ILE A 241 9.15 2.50 10.47
C ILE A 241 8.43 2.55 9.12
N ASN A 242 7.54 3.52 8.93
CA ASN A 242 6.82 3.73 7.67
C ASN A 242 7.80 4.06 6.52
N ASP A 243 8.81 4.91 6.76
CA ASP A 243 9.86 5.22 5.78
C ASP A 243 10.69 4.00 5.36
N LYS A 244 10.98 3.08 6.31
CA LYS A 244 11.69 1.82 6.01
C LYS A 244 10.81 0.82 5.26
N GLY A 245 9.49 0.84 5.49
CA GLY A 245 8.52 0.06 4.72
C GLY A 245 8.45 0.50 3.26
N ILE A 246 8.40 1.81 3.03
CA ILE A 246 8.39 2.41 1.68
C ILE A 246 9.71 2.14 0.94
N LYS A 247 10.86 2.24 1.62
CA LYS A 247 12.18 1.93 1.02
C LYS A 247 12.41 0.44 0.71
N LYS A 248 11.62 -0.48 1.27
CA LYS A 248 11.66 -1.91 0.90
C LYS A 248 10.74 -2.25 -0.27
N LEU A 249 9.86 -1.33 -0.66
CA LEU A 249 8.92 -1.48 -1.76
C LEU A 249 9.37 -0.78 -3.05
N ASN A 250 10.52 -0.08 -3.02
CA ASN A 250 11.18 0.56 -4.17
C ASN A 250 12.47 -0.17 -4.55
#